data_AF-A0A9Q7BK81-F1
#
_entry.id   AF-A0A9Q7BK81-F1
#
_cell.length_a   1.000
_cell.length_b   1.000
_cell.length_c   1.000
_cell.angle_alpha   90.00
_cell.angle_beta   90.00
_cell.angle_gamma   90.00
#
_symmetry.space_group_name_H-M   'P 1'
#
loop_
_entity.id
_entity.type
_entity.pdbx_description
1 polymer ?
#
loop_
_entity_poly.entity_id
_entity_poly.type
_entity_poly.pdbx_seq_one_letter_code
_entity_poly.pdbx_strand_id
1 'polypeptide(L)' 'MVGLLGLAHSNACEAELALALEDSLDARQLPDLAALEVRFDVADQQVPGIDAVLPTAAAYDRLLTGGTVQ' A
#
# COMPACT_ATOMS: atom_id res chain seq x y z
N MET A 1 -19.40 -8.32 3.08
CA MET A 1 -18.26 -7.62 3.72
C MET A 1 -16.90 -8.30 3.48
N VAL A 2 -16.79 -9.63 3.34
CA VAL A 2 -15.48 -10.29 3.15
C VAL A 2 -14.75 -9.86 1.86
N GLY A 3 -15.48 -9.70 0.74
CA GLY A 3 -14.87 -9.27 -0.53
C GLY A 3 -14.21 -7.90 -0.49
N LEU A 4 -14.86 -6.89 0.11
CA LEU A 4 -14.29 -5.54 0.25
C LEU A 4 -13.01 -5.54 1.10
N LEU A 5 -12.97 -6.34 2.17
CA LEU A 5 -11.79 -6.47 3.01
C LEU A 5 -10.64 -7.18 2.28
N GLY A 6 -10.95 -8.18 1.45
CA GLY A 6 -9.97 -8.85 0.59
C GLY A 6 -9.38 -7.92 -0.47
N LEU A 7 -10.21 -7.05 -1.06
CA LEU A 7 -9.79 -6.06 -2.06
C LEU A 7 -8.81 -5.03 -1.47
N ALA A 8 -9.16 -4.47 -0.31
CA ALA A 8 -8.32 -3.54 0.44
C ALA A 8 -6.94 -4.15 0.72
N HIS A 9 -6.93 -5.35 1.31
CA HIS A 9 -5.70 -6.02 1.70
C HIS A 9 -4.78 -6.37 0.52
N SER A 10 -5.37 -6.80 -0.61
CA SER A 10 -4.58 -7.29 -1.76
C SER A 10 -3.88 -6.15 -2.50
N ASN A 11 -4.47 -4.96 -2.53
CA ASN A 11 -3.97 -3.81 -3.28
C ASN A 11 -3.46 -2.67 -2.39
N ALA A 12 -3.45 -2.86 -1.06
CA ALA A 12 -3.10 -1.85 -0.07
C ALA A 12 -3.80 -0.50 -0.30
N CYS A 13 -5.06 -0.56 -0.74
CA CYS A 13 -5.85 0.60 -1.20
C CYS A 13 -6.95 0.99 -0.20
N GLU A 14 -6.76 0.72 1.10
CA GLU A 14 -7.77 0.89 2.14
C GLU A 14 -8.33 2.32 2.20
N ALA A 15 -7.48 3.33 2.05
CA ALA A 15 -7.87 4.73 2.14
C ALA A 15 -8.67 5.18 0.91
N GLU A 16 -8.21 4.84 -0.29
CA GLU A 16 -8.88 5.15 -1.54
C GLU A 16 -10.19 4.38 -1.69
N LEU A 17 -10.22 3.13 -1.23
CA LEU A 17 -11.44 2.32 -1.17
C LEU A 17 -12.47 2.93 -0.22
N ALA A 18 -12.05 3.43 0.95
CA ALA A 18 -12.97 4.09 1.89
C ALA A 18 -13.65 5.32 1.25
N LEU A 19 -12.90 6.15 0.53
CA LEU A 19 -13.44 7.31 -0.18
C LEU A 19 -14.45 6.91 -1.27
N ALA A 20 -14.12 5.89 -2.07
CA ALA A 20 -15.04 5.40 -3.12
C ALA A 20 -16.34 4.82 -2.54
N LEU A 21 -16.26 4.20 -1.36
CA LEU A 21 -17.42 3.70 -0.62
C LEU A 21 -18.26 4.86 -0.06
N GLU A 22 -17.64 5.87 0.54
CA GLU A 22 -18.32 7.08 1.03
C GLU A 22 -19.10 7.78 -0.09
N ASP A 23 -18.47 8.04 -1.24
CA ASP A 23 -19.13 8.65 -2.41
C ASP A 23 -20.36 7.86 -2.87
N SER A 24 -20.26 6.53 -2.90
CA SER A 24 -21.36 5.65 -3.32
C SER A 24 -22.53 5.71 -2.33
N LEU A 25 -22.22 5.73 -1.03
CA LEU A 25 -23.23 5.79 0.03
C LEU A 25 -23.91 7.17 0.10
N ASP A 26 -23.16 8.25 -0.12
CA ASP A 26 -23.71 9.61 -0.23
C ASP A 26 -24.66 9.74 -1.43
N ALA A 27 -24.35 9.05 -2.53
CA ALA A 27 -25.25 8.91 -3.68
C ALA A 27 -26.46 7.97 -3.43
N ARG A 28 -26.56 7.38 -2.23
CA ARG A 28 -27.55 6.34 -1.86
C ARG A 28 -27.51 5.12 -2.78
N GLN A 29 -26.33 4.79 -3.28
CA GLN A 29 -26.08 3.62 -4.10
C GLN A 29 -25.37 2.54 -3.29
N LEU A 30 -25.67 1.29 -3.61
CA LEU A 30 -24.91 0.17 -3.07
C LEU A 30 -23.61 0.04 -3.88
N PRO A 31 -22.44 -0.01 -3.21
CA PRO A 31 -21.18 -0.21 -3.90
C PRO A 31 -21.15 -1.56 -4.62
N ASP A 32 -20.74 -1.54 -5.89
CA ASP A 32 -20.59 -2.74 -6.72
C ASP A 32 -19.17 -3.31 -6.55
N LEU A 33 -19.09 -4.50 -5.96
CA LEU A 33 -17.82 -5.17 -5.71
C LEU A 33 -17.05 -5.46 -6.99
N ALA A 34 -17.70 -5.88 -8.08
CA ALA A 34 -17.00 -6.22 -9.32
C ALA A 34 -16.41 -4.95 -9.98
N ALA A 35 -17.14 -3.84 -9.92
CA ALA A 35 -16.64 -2.55 -10.40
C ALA A 35 -15.48 -2.03 -9.54
N LEU A 36 -15.54 -2.24 -8.22
CA LEU A 36 -14.46 -1.89 -7.30
C LEU A 36 -13.23 -2.77 -7.53
N GLU A 37 -13.40 -4.07 -7.73
CA GLU A 37 -12.31 -5.00 -8.05
C GLU A 37 -11.58 -4.55 -9.31
N VAL A 38 -12.29 -4.21 -10.40
CA VAL A 38 -11.66 -3.69 -11.62
C VAL A 38 -10.97 -2.34 -11.41
N ARG A 39 -11.56 -1.45 -10.60
CA ARG A 39 -11.02 -0.11 -10.34
C ARG A 39 -9.73 -0.16 -9.52
N PHE A 40 -9.67 -1.07 -8.56
CA PHE A 40 -8.55 -1.23 -7.63
C PHE A 40 -7.62 -2.38 -8.01
N ASP A 41 -7.90 -3.09 -9.11
CA ASP A 41 -6.98 -4.08 -9.65
C ASP A 41 -5.68 -3.38 -10.01
N VAL A 42 -4.62 -3.74 -9.30
CA VAL A 42 -3.27 -3.32 -9.62
C VAL A 42 -2.84 -4.14 -10.82
N ALA A 43 -3.37 -3.81 -11.99
CA ALA A 43 -2.82 -4.25 -13.26
C ALA A 43 -1.41 -3.68 -13.36
N ASP A 44 -0.43 -4.49 -12.93
CA ASP A 44 0.98 -4.31 -13.23
C ASP A 44 1.57 -2.99 -12.71
N GLN A 45 1.34 -2.62 -11.43
CA GLN A 45 2.31 -1.75 -10.75
C GLN A 45 3.58 -2.58 -10.56
N GLN A 46 4.39 -2.62 -11.62
CA GLN A 46 5.77 -3.08 -11.56
C GLN A 46 6.47 -2.18 -10.55
N VAL A 47 6.53 -2.66 -9.30
CA VAL A 47 7.39 -2.06 -8.29
C VAL A 47 8.79 -2.04 -8.92
N PRO A 48 9.41 -0.87 -9.09
CA PRO A 48 10.73 -0.81 -9.67
C PRO A 48 11.63 -1.73 -8.86
N GLY A 49 12.34 -2.65 -9.53
CA GLY A 49 13.34 -3.46 -8.87
C GLY A 49 14.43 -2.54 -8.32
N ILE A 50 14.38 -2.25 -7.02
CA ILE A 50 15.43 -1.50 -6.35
C ILE A 50 16.38 -2.52 -5.73
N ASP A 51 17.61 -2.54 -6.24
CA ASP A 51 18.71 -3.27 -5.60
C ASP A 51 19.09 -2.56 -4.30
N ALA A 52 18.54 -3.05 -3.18
CA ALA A 52 18.94 -2.61 -1.86
C ALA A 52 20.29 -3.24 -1.50
N VAL A 53 21.38 -2.51 -1.76
CA VAL A 53 22.73 -2.93 -1.34
C VAL A 53 22.82 -2.84 0.19
N LEU A 54 22.76 -3.99 0.85
CA LEU A 54 22.96 -4.07 2.29
C LEU A 54 24.42 -3.72 2.64
N PRO A 55 24.67 -2.69 3.45
CA PRO A 55 26.02 -2.40 3.92
C PRO A 55 26.49 -3.51 4.88
N THR A 56 27.80 -3.63 5.05
CA THR A 56 28.39 -4.59 6.00
C THR A 56 27.92 -4.30 7.43
N ALA A 57 27.83 -5.32 8.28
CA ALA A 57 27.41 -5.19 9.68
C ALA A 57 28.13 -4.04 10.43
N ALA A 58 29.44 -3.87 10.19
CA ALA A 58 30.26 -2.81 10.81
C ALA A 58 29.79 -1.37 10.52
N ALA A 59 29.04 -1.13 9.44
CA ALA A 59 28.50 0.19 9.13
C ALA A 59 27.40 0.60 10.12
N TYR A 60 26.66 -0.36 10.67
CA TYR A 60 25.62 -0.13 11.66
C TYR A 60 26.20 0.25 13.03
N ASP A 61 27.43 -0.17 13.35
CA ASP A 61 28.12 0.20 14.60
C ASP A 61 28.32 1.72 14.74
N ARG A 62 28.40 2.45 13.62
CA ARG A 62 28.49 3.93 13.60
C ARG A 62 27.19 4.60 14.06
N LEU A 63 26.04 3.93 13.93
CA LEU A 63 24.75 4.43 14.41
C LEU A 63 24.66 4.35 15.94
N LEU A 64 25.29 3.33 16.55
CA LEU A 64 25.36 3.16 17.99
C LEU A 64 26.25 4.20 18.69
N THR A 65 27.21 4.75 17.97
CA THR A 65 28.18 5.74 18.49
C THR A 65 27.78 7.19 18.23
N GLY A 66 26.58 7.46 17.71
CA GLY A 66 26.06 8.83 17.61
C GLY A 66 26.73 9.71 16.55
N GLY A 67 27.32 9.12 15.51
CA GLY A 67 27.68 9.86 14.29
C GLY A 67 28.71 10.97 14.45
N THR A 68 29.70 10.86 15.35
CA THR A 68 30.87 11.74 15.26
C THR A 68 31.90 11.14 14.30
N VAL A 69 31.89 11.65 13.07
CA VAL A 69 33.04 11.54 12.16
C VAL A 69 34.18 12.34 12.78
N GLN A 70 35.33 11.71 13.01
CA GLN A 70 36.59 12.40 13.23
C GLN A 70 37.37 12.45 11.93
#